data_AF-A0A3B0YST7-F1
#
_entry.id   AF-A0A3B0YST7-F1
#
_cell.length_a   1.000
_cell.length_b   1.000
_cell.length_c   1.000
_cell.angle_alpha   90.00
_cell.angle_beta   90.00
_cell.angle_gamma   90.00
#
_symmetry.space_group_name_H-M   'P 1'
#
loop_
_entity.id
_entity.type
_entity.pdbx_description
1 polymer ?
#
loop_
_entity_poly.entity_id
_entity_poly.type
_entity_poly.pdbx_seq_one_letter_code
_entity_poly.pdbx_strand_id
1 'polypeptide(L)'
;ALINATPAHALVGAIPGEANVQPSGTSSYTIPIRVTPGITGLSSIHRCPHTYEQDGEYKGVTLDQSDRLCLDGKRLVAVSGAYGANGSEYRTEIDEYSRIIQSGTCDGSCSFTVETKNGRRYQYGLTDDSRYTLSGHAAALLWSVNRIEDTAGNWIRFDYDIDPQQNTQLISAIAYGGTNDLLAGTVNFYYRSKADPQRQFNHGALIVRDEALDRIIIRSANSEPIRSYRFTYEASPANGRTLLSSLQECGQTECLAPTILSWYGGYSAYQPWEASSTFPNDLGRCKSITQADANGDGRTDVICAYDTDKKGSTRAITYVQLADDSGYGAWQAWYEGPKTRSFDLESCDLFSAADFNGDGLTDLVCEYNGTTYVQTSKGSSYSAWTVWDTKSPLSCFIR
;
A
#
# COMPACT_ATOMS: atom_id res chain seq x y z
N ALA A 1 -24.01 37.20 -24.26
CA ALA A 1 -23.13 36.28 -25.01
C ALA A 1 -22.05 35.82 -24.06
N LEU A 2 -22.19 34.59 -23.54
CA LEU A 2 -21.22 33.95 -22.66
C LEU A 2 -20.04 33.50 -23.52
N ILE A 3 -18.89 34.16 -23.37
CA ILE A 3 -17.63 33.70 -23.96
C ILE A 3 -17.08 32.65 -23.00
N ASN A 4 -17.35 31.39 -23.30
CA ASN A 4 -16.62 30.26 -22.71
C ASN A 4 -15.18 30.33 -23.22
N ALA A 5 -14.28 30.89 -22.41
CA ALA A 5 -12.86 30.70 -22.59
C ALA A 5 -12.50 29.33 -22.03
N THR A 6 -12.36 28.34 -22.90
CA THR A 6 -11.58 27.13 -22.61
C THR A 6 -10.16 27.55 -22.26
N PRO A 7 -9.59 27.19 -21.09
CA PRO A 7 -8.17 27.42 -20.88
C PRO A 7 -7.39 26.46 -21.77
N ALA A 8 -6.50 27.09 -22.54
CA ALA A 8 -5.58 26.49 -23.46
C ALA A 8 -4.65 25.48 -22.78
N HIS A 9 -4.22 24.50 -23.58
CA HIS A 9 -2.99 23.72 -23.47
C HIS A 9 -2.13 24.00 -22.22
N ALA A 10 -2.07 23.02 -21.32
CA ALA A 10 -1.04 22.98 -20.30
C ALA A 10 0.33 22.90 -20.98
N LEU A 11 1.06 24.02 -20.99
CA LEU A 11 2.48 24.04 -21.31
C LEU A 11 3.21 23.12 -20.32
N VAL A 12 3.89 22.11 -20.87
CA VAL A 12 4.77 21.22 -20.10
C VAL A 12 5.85 22.07 -19.44
N GLY A 13 5.87 22.11 -18.10
CA GLY A 13 6.87 22.86 -17.32
C GLY A 13 6.33 23.93 -16.38
N ALA A 14 5.02 24.20 -16.33
CA ALA A 14 4.44 25.06 -15.30
C ALA A 14 4.12 24.24 -14.02
N ILE A 15 4.55 24.75 -12.86
CA ILE A 15 3.93 24.34 -11.58
C ILE A 15 2.57 25.05 -11.54
N PRO A 16 1.44 24.34 -11.40
CA PRO A 16 0.13 24.99 -11.29
C PRO A 16 0.20 25.97 -10.12
N GLY A 17 0.02 27.26 -10.36
CA GLY A 17 0.03 28.27 -9.31
C GLY A 17 -0.99 29.34 -9.65
N GLU A 18 -1.68 29.85 -8.65
CA GLU A 18 -2.61 30.97 -8.83
C GLU A 18 -1.89 32.26 -8.46
N ALA A 19 -1.83 33.18 -9.42
CA ALA A 19 -1.40 34.55 -9.21
C ALA A 19 -2.64 35.44 -9.25
N ASN A 20 -2.87 36.23 -8.20
CA ASN A 20 -3.92 37.24 -8.18
C ASN A 20 -3.32 38.59 -7.78
N VAL A 21 -3.79 39.66 -8.42
CA VAL A 21 -3.44 41.04 -8.06
C VAL A 21 -4.73 41.70 -7.59
N GLN A 22 -4.77 42.02 -6.31
CA GLN A 22 -5.92 42.73 -5.74
C GLN A 22 -5.98 44.16 -6.29
N PRO A 23 -7.18 44.79 -6.36
CA PRO A 23 -7.33 46.18 -6.80
C PRO A 23 -6.50 47.20 -6.00
N SER A 24 -6.04 46.83 -4.80
CA SER A 24 -5.12 47.60 -3.94
C SER A 24 -3.65 47.55 -4.39
N GLY A 25 -3.30 46.74 -5.39
CA GLY A 25 -1.93 46.54 -5.88
C GLY A 25 -1.15 45.41 -5.17
N THR A 26 -1.75 44.74 -4.18
CA THR A 26 -1.13 43.58 -3.53
C THR A 26 -1.18 42.36 -4.43
N SER A 27 -0.03 41.70 -4.64
CA SER A 27 0.04 40.42 -5.36
C SER A 27 0.10 39.25 -4.37
N SER A 28 -0.68 38.20 -4.64
CA SER A 28 -0.62 36.92 -3.94
C SER A 28 -0.29 35.81 -4.92
N TYR A 29 0.70 34.98 -4.59
CA TYR A 29 1.09 33.81 -5.37
C TYR A 29 0.93 32.55 -4.52
N THR A 30 0.15 31.60 -5.00
CA THR A 30 -0.06 30.31 -4.35
C THR A 30 0.61 29.21 -5.16
N ILE A 31 1.60 28.54 -4.57
CA ILE A 31 2.15 27.28 -5.10
C ILE A 31 1.57 26.13 -4.27
N PRO A 32 0.70 25.26 -4.82
CA PRO A 32 0.35 24.02 -4.19
C PRO A 32 1.59 23.14 -4.15
N ILE A 33 2.12 22.89 -2.94
CA ILE A 33 3.14 21.87 -2.74
C ILE A 33 2.46 20.52 -3.00
N ARG A 34 2.57 20.02 -4.23
CA ARG A 34 2.31 18.62 -4.52
C ARG A 34 3.57 17.85 -4.15
N VAL A 35 3.54 17.19 -3.00
CA VAL A 35 4.51 16.13 -2.73
C VAL A 35 4.30 15.03 -3.77
N THR A 36 5.38 14.56 -4.39
CA THR A 36 5.34 13.41 -5.30
C THR A 36 4.71 12.24 -4.54
N PRO A 37 3.78 11.47 -5.13
CA PRO A 37 3.27 10.26 -4.50
C PRO A 37 4.43 9.35 -4.15
N GLY A 38 4.61 9.08 -2.86
CA GLY A 38 5.54 8.10 -2.32
C GLY A 38 4.82 7.31 -1.24
N ILE A 39 5.27 6.09 -0.96
CA ILE A 39 4.64 5.18 0.00
C ILE A 39 4.55 5.74 1.44
N THR A 40 5.28 6.83 1.72
CA THR A 40 5.34 7.54 3.00
C THR A 40 5.03 9.05 2.90
N GLY A 41 4.53 9.53 1.75
CA GLY A 41 4.22 10.95 1.51
C GLY A 41 5.37 11.82 1.01
N LEU A 42 6.61 11.29 0.98
CA LEU A 42 7.78 11.88 0.30
C LEU A 42 8.39 10.85 -0.66
N SER A 43 9.12 11.33 -1.67
CA SER A 43 9.77 10.45 -2.64
C SER A 43 10.91 9.65 -2.00
N SER A 44 11.03 8.37 -2.36
CA SER A 44 12.08 7.49 -1.85
C SER A 44 12.42 6.38 -2.83
N ILE A 45 13.64 5.89 -2.73
CA ILE A 45 14.02 4.57 -3.26
C ILE A 45 13.92 3.59 -2.10
N HIS A 46 13.33 2.42 -2.32
CA HIS A 46 13.19 1.40 -1.30
C HIS A 46 13.39 0.01 -1.87
N ARG A 47 13.62 -0.95 -0.97
CA ARG A 47 13.68 -2.36 -1.34
C ARG A 47 12.27 -2.88 -1.62
N CYS A 48 12.09 -3.59 -2.73
CA CYS A 48 10.85 -4.22 -3.12
C CYS A 48 11.05 -5.72 -3.36
N PRO A 49 9.98 -6.53 -3.19
CA PRO A 49 10.06 -7.98 -3.38
C PRO A 49 10.29 -8.35 -4.85
N HIS A 50 10.70 -9.59 -5.07
CA HIS A 50 10.68 -10.22 -6.39
C HIS A 50 9.25 -10.59 -6.76
N THR A 51 8.96 -10.52 -8.05
CA THR A 51 7.73 -11.06 -8.62
C THR A 51 8.08 -12.18 -9.59
N TYR A 52 7.16 -13.11 -9.80
CA TYR A 52 7.42 -14.22 -10.71
C TYR A 52 7.59 -13.74 -12.15
N GLU A 53 6.84 -12.71 -12.55
CA GLU A 53 6.85 -12.13 -13.89
C GLU A 53 8.20 -11.50 -14.25
N GLN A 54 8.86 -10.86 -13.28
CA GLN A 54 10.10 -10.11 -13.50
C GLN A 54 11.35 -10.89 -13.11
N ASP A 55 11.26 -11.75 -12.10
CA ASP A 55 12.40 -12.40 -11.47
C ASP A 55 12.35 -13.95 -11.56
N GLY A 56 11.23 -14.54 -11.98
CA GLY A 56 11.05 -16.00 -12.06
C GLY A 56 10.82 -16.69 -10.71
N GLU A 57 10.69 -15.90 -9.64
CA GLU A 57 10.43 -16.39 -8.27
C GLU A 57 9.60 -15.37 -7.47
N TYR A 58 8.82 -15.86 -6.50
CA TYR A 58 8.24 -15.00 -5.46
C TYR A 58 9.18 -14.99 -4.26
N LYS A 59 9.82 -13.84 -4.01
CA LYS A 59 10.75 -13.67 -2.90
C LYS A 59 10.52 -12.33 -2.20
N GLY A 60 10.25 -12.39 -0.90
CA GLY A 60 10.16 -11.19 -0.07
C GLY A 60 11.50 -10.45 0.03
N VAL A 61 11.45 -9.20 0.46
CA VAL A 61 12.66 -8.45 0.81
C VAL A 61 13.44 -9.20 1.90
N THR A 62 14.76 -9.26 1.82
CA THR A 62 15.64 -9.93 2.81
C THR A 62 16.69 -9.01 3.42
N LEU A 63 16.74 -7.73 3.01
CA LEU A 63 17.74 -6.73 3.42
C LEU A 63 19.17 -7.09 2.97
N ASP A 64 19.32 -7.65 1.78
CA ASP A 64 20.60 -8.02 1.19
C ASP A 64 20.71 -7.62 -0.30
N GLN A 65 21.81 -7.95 -0.97
CA GLN A 65 22.03 -7.53 -2.36
C GLN A 65 21.13 -8.24 -3.39
N SER A 66 20.41 -9.29 -2.99
CA SER A 66 19.44 -9.97 -3.86
C SER A 66 18.14 -9.20 -4.01
N ASP A 67 17.85 -8.27 -3.08
CA ASP A 67 16.64 -7.48 -3.13
C ASP A 67 16.56 -6.60 -4.38
N ARG A 68 15.32 -6.26 -4.70
CA ARG A 68 15.00 -5.36 -5.80
C ARG A 68 14.79 -3.95 -5.28
N LEU A 69 15.01 -2.97 -6.14
CA LEU A 69 14.92 -1.55 -5.82
C LEU A 69 13.75 -0.95 -6.58
N CYS A 70 13.00 -0.10 -5.90
CA CYS A 70 11.86 0.59 -6.46
C CYS A 70 11.94 2.08 -6.13
N LEU A 71 11.74 2.93 -7.14
CA LEU A 71 11.59 4.38 -6.98
C LEU A 71 10.10 4.72 -6.91
N ASP A 72 9.63 5.20 -5.76
CA ASP A 72 8.22 5.53 -5.54
C ASP A 72 7.25 4.39 -5.92
N GLY A 73 7.70 3.15 -5.70
CA GLY A 73 6.95 1.91 -5.98
C GLY A 73 7.17 1.35 -7.39
N LYS A 74 7.90 2.07 -8.26
CA LYS A 74 8.21 1.62 -9.63
C LYS A 74 9.51 0.85 -9.64
N ARG A 75 9.47 -0.37 -10.18
CA ARG A 75 10.62 -1.27 -10.30
C ARG A 75 11.78 -0.62 -11.03
N LEU A 76 12.98 -0.69 -10.46
CA LEU A 76 14.22 -0.29 -11.12
C LEU A 76 14.86 -1.48 -11.84
N VAL A 77 15.26 -1.24 -13.09
CA VAL A 77 15.94 -2.21 -13.97
C VAL A 77 17.31 -1.64 -14.32
N ALA A 78 18.37 -2.42 -14.08
CA ALA A 78 19.72 -2.00 -14.42
C ALA A 78 19.90 -1.99 -15.94
N VAL A 79 20.35 -0.85 -16.48
CA VAL A 79 20.64 -0.67 -17.91
C VAL A 79 22.14 -0.56 -18.19
N SER A 80 22.95 -0.33 -17.15
CA SER A 80 24.40 -0.34 -17.21
C SER A 80 24.99 -0.71 -15.85
N GLY A 81 26.09 -1.46 -15.84
CA GLY A 81 26.69 -2.02 -14.63
C GLY A 81 25.97 -3.28 -14.11
N ALA A 82 26.57 -3.93 -13.11
CA ALA A 82 25.97 -5.09 -12.46
C ALA A 82 24.95 -4.64 -11.41
N TYR A 83 23.71 -5.14 -11.47
CA TYR A 83 22.64 -4.76 -10.55
C TYR A 83 23.11 -4.74 -9.08
N GLY A 84 22.82 -3.66 -8.36
CA GLY A 84 23.18 -3.46 -6.95
C GLY A 84 24.63 -3.04 -6.72
N ALA A 85 25.47 -2.96 -7.75
CA ALA A 85 26.85 -2.54 -7.64
C ALA A 85 27.01 -1.01 -7.69
N ASN A 86 28.10 -0.51 -7.12
CA ASN A 86 28.49 0.89 -7.23
C ASN A 86 28.61 1.32 -8.72
N GLY A 87 28.01 2.45 -9.07
CA GLY A 87 28.03 2.99 -10.43
C GLY A 87 26.98 2.40 -11.37
N SER A 88 26.10 1.51 -10.88
CA SER A 88 25.01 0.98 -11.70
C SER A 88 24.03 2.08 -12.11
N GLU A 89 23.66 2.07 -13.39
CA GLU A 89 22.60 2.92 -13.94
C GLU A 89 21.31 2.10 -14.05
N TYR A 90 20.22 2.68 -13.58
CA TYR A 90 18.88 2.11 -13.65
C TYR A 90 17.93 3.01 -14.42
N ARG A 91 16.86 2.39 -14.91
CA ARG A 91 15.62 3.02 -15.37
C ARG A 91 14.45 2.43 -14.59
N THR A 92 13.32 3.12 -14.58
CA THR A 92 12.05 2.49 -14.19
C THR A 92 11.62 1.51 -15.28
N GLU A 93 11.01 0.39 -14.89
CA GLU A 93 10.52 -0.64 -15.83
C GLU A 93 9.59 -0.06 -16.90
N ILE A 94 8.62 0.75 -16.47
CA ILE A 94 7.91 1.67 -17.37
C ILE A 94 8.74 2.95 -17.42
N ASP A 95 9.50 3.13 -18.50
CA ASP A 95 10.52 4.19 -18.58
C ASP A 95 9.89 5.59 -18.56
N GLU A 96 10.30 6.40 -17.59
CA GLU A 96 9.92 7.81 -17.47
C GLU A 96 11.00 8.77 -18.00
N TYR A 97 12.03 8.23 -18.65
CA TYR A 97 13.22 8.93 -19.13
C TYR A 97 14.01 9.59 -18.01
N SER A 98 13.99 8.97 -16.83
CA SER A 98 14.83 9.35 -15.69
C SER A 98 16.08 8.49 -15.67
N ARG A 99 17.25 9.10 -15.45
CA ARG A 99 18.53 8.40 -15.27
C ARG A 99 18.81 8.25 -13.78
N ILE A 100 18.89 7.02 -13.27
CA ILE A 100 19.14 6.73 -11.85
C ILE A 100 20.52 6.11 -11.70
N ILE A 101 21.41 6.74 -10.94
CA ILE A 101 22.78 6.26 -10.70
C ILE A 101 22.94 5.94 -9.22
N GLN A 102 23.33 4.70 -8.92
CA GLN A 102 23.72 4.28 -7.58
C GLN A 102 25.18 4.63 -7.31
N SER A 103 25.46 5.16 -6.13
CA SER A 103 26.81 5.36 -5.59
C SER A 103 26.98 4.52 -4.32
N GLY A 104 28.09 3.82 -4.19
CA GLY A 104 28.36 2.88 -3.09
C GLY A 104 27.59 1.55 -3.21
N THR A 105 27.81 0.66 -2.25
CA THR A 105 27.12 -0.62 -2.11
C THR A 105 26.02 -0.50 -1.05
N CYS A 106 24.87 -1.14 -1.29
CA CYS A 106 23.68 -0.98 -0.44
C CYS A 106 23.69 -1.83 0.83
N ASP A 107 24.88 -2.20 1.30
CA ASP A 107 25.17 -2.86 2.58
C ASP A 107 25.37 -1.85 3.74
N GLY A 108 25.35 -0.55 3.48
CA GLY A 108 25.22 0.47 4.53
C GLY A 108 25.34 1.94 4.11
N SER A 109 26.00 2.24 2.99
CA SER A 109 26.32 3.63 2.60
C SER A 109 25.91 4.01 1.19
N CYS A 110 25.15 3.17 0.48
CA CYS A 110 24.72 3.55 -0.86
C CYS A 110 23.77 4.75 -0.84
N SER A 111 23.83 5.49 -1.92
CA SER A 111 22.95 6.62 -2.23
C SER A 111 22.61 6.59 -3.71
N PHE A 112 21.63 7.39 -4.11
CA PHE A 112 21.20 7.45 -5.49
C PHE A 112 21.09 8.90 -5.96
N THR A 113 21.50 9.13 -7.21
CA THR A 113 21.21 10.34 -7.96
C THR A 113 20.17 10.00 -9.02
N VAL A 114 19.03 10.70 -9.03
CA VAL A 114 18.03 10.61 -10.09
C VAL A 114 18.01 11.91 -10.87
N GLU A 115 18.24 11.84 -12.17
CA GLU A 115 18.10 12.97 -13.09
C GLU A 115 16.87 12.74 -13.96
N THR A 116 15.89 13.63 -13.83
CA THR A 116 14.65 13.54 -14.59
C THR A 116 14.80 14.18 -15.96
N LYS A 117 13.90 13.85 -16.90
CA LYS A 117 13.90 14.40 -18.27
C LYS A 117 13.93 15.93 -18.39
N ASN A 118 13.49 16.64 -17.36
CA ASN A 118 13.49 18.11 -17.29
C ASN A 118 14.77 18.69 -16.65
N GLY A 119 15.79 17.85 -16.41
CA GLY A 119 17.08 18.27 -15.87
C GLY A 119 17.12 18.51 -14.36
N ARG A 120 16.03 18.20 -13.63
CA ARG A 120 16.09 18.22 -12.16
C ARG A 120 16.92 17.05 -11.65
N ARG A 121 17.67 17.30 -10.59
CA ARG A 121 18.50 16.31 -9.92
C ARG A 121 17.98 16.07 -8.51
N TYR A 122 17.65 14.81 -8.22
CA TYR A 122 17.23 14.34 -6.91
C TYR A 122 18.35 13.50 -6.31
N GLN A 123 18.57 13.65 -5.02
CA GLN A 123 19.55 12.89 -4.23
C GLN A 123 18.80 12.13 -3.15
N TYR A 124 19.08 10.84 -3.03
CA TYR A 124 18.44 9.95 -2.07
C TYR A 124 19.49 9.28 -1.18
N GLY A 125 19.27 9.31 0.13
CA GLY A 125 20.10 8.62 1.10
C GLY A 125 21.56 9.07 1.13
N LEU A 126 21.88 10.28 0.66
CA LEU A 126 23.24 10.81 0.69
C LEU A 126 23.70 11.13 2.12
N THR A 127 22.76 11.56 2.96
CA THR A 127 22.98 11.87 4.38
C THR A 127 22.53 10.70 5.26
N ASP A 128 23.10 10.58 6.45
CA ASP A 128 22.80 9.45 7.37
C ASP A 128 21.32 9.44 7.78
N ASP A 129 20.76 10.63 8.04
CA ASP A 129 19.36 10.82 8.41
C ASP A 129 18.38 10.48 7.29
N SER A 130 18.81 10.41 6.03
CA SER A 130 17.98 10.04 4.88
C SER A 130 18.09 8.56 4.50
N ARG A 131 18.82 7.75 5.28
CA ARG A 131 18.86 6.28 5.16
C ARG A 131 18.16 5.64 6.34
N TYR A 132 17.03 4.98 6.08
CA TYR A 132 16.27 4.32 7.14
C TYR A 132 16.72 2.86 7.26
N THR A 133 17.44 2.58 8.34
CA THR A 133 17.91 1.25 8.73
C THR A 133 17.10 0.75 9.93
N LEU A 134 16.79 -0.55 9.95
CA LEU A 134 16.18 -1.18 11.11
C LEU A 134 17.26 -1.61 12.11
N SER A 135 16.96 -1.49 13.40
CA SER A 135 17.85 -1.92 14.49
C SER A 135 18.24 -3.40 14.33
N GLY A 136 19.53 -3.67 14.42
CA GLY A 136 20.12 -4.99 14.17
C GLY A 136 20.55 -5.24 12.72
N HIS A 137 20.24 -4.34 11.78
CA HIS A 137 20.56 -4.47 10.36
C HIS A 137 21.43 -3.31 9.84
N ALA A 138 22.44 -3.62 9.03
CA ALA A 138 23.31 -2.61 8.41
C ALA A 138 22.74 -2.05 7.10
N ALA A 139 22.00 -2.88 6.35
CA ALA A 139 21.39 -2.46 5.10
C ALA A 139 20.16 -1.56 5.34
N ALA A 140 20.07 -0.44 4.63
CA ALA A 140 18.91 0.43 4.65
C ALA A 140 17.70 -0.25 3.98
N LEU A 141 16.52 -0.10 4.57
CA LEU A 141 15.24 -0.52 3.99
C LEU A 141 14.78 0.47 2.91
N LEU A 142 15.04 1.76 3.12
CA LEU A 142 14.74 2.84 2.18
C LEU A 142 15.76 3.98 2.28
N TRP A 143 15.85 4.72 1.18
CA TRP A 143 16.64 5.94 0.97
C TRP A 143 15.67 7.06 0.63
N SER A 144 15.42 7.92 1.62
CA SER A 144 14.57 9.10 1.49
C SER A 144 15.26 10.17 0.66
N VAL A 145 14.49 10.97 -0.09
CA VAL A 145 15.03 12.13 -0.79
C VAL A 145 15.66 13.10 0.23
N ASN A 146 16.90 13.49 0.04
CA ASN A 146 17.58 14.44 0.93
C ASN A 146 17.84 15.79 0.24
N ARG A 147 17.85 15.83 -1.10
CA ARG A 147 18.02 17.08 -1.86
C ARG A 147 17.41 17.01 -3.25
N ILE A 148 16.82 18.11 -3.69
CA ILE A 148 16.36 18.33 -5.06
C ILE A 148 17.00 19.63 -5.55
N GLU A 149 17.50 19.64 -6.77
CA GLU A 149 18.07 20.80 -7.43
C GLU A 149 17.52 20.94 -8.85
N ASP A 150 17.19 22.16 -9.27
CA ASP A 150 16.80 22.45 -10.64
C ASP A 150 17.99 22.91 -11.51
N THR A 151 17.77 23.06 -12.81
CA THR A 151 18.82 23.48 -13.74
C THR A 151 19.30 24.91 -13.55
N ALA A 152 18.57 25.72 -12.77
CA ALA A 152 18.95 27.09 -12.42
C ALA A 152 19.75 27.15 -11.11
N GLY A 153 19.94 26.03 -10.42
CA GLY A 153 20.65 25.96 -9.13
C GLY A 153 19.78 26.31 -7.92
N ASN A 154 18.45 26.38 -8.08
CA ASN A 154 17.56 26.44 -6.93
C ASN A 154 17.45 25.06 -6.31
N TRP A 155 17.31 25.00 -4.99
CA TRP A 155 17.39 23.76 -4.26
C TRP A 155 16.33 23.63 -3.17
N ILE A 156 16.03 22.39 -2.82
CA ILE A 156 15.24 21.97 -1.68
C ILE A 156 16.03 20.88 -0.95
N ARG A 157 16.17 20.99 0.37
CA ARG A 157 16.81 20.01 1.24
C ARG A 157 15.79 19.47 2.23
N PHE A 158 15.88 18.17 2.52
CA PHE A 158 15.01 17.45 3.44
C PHE A 158 15.86 16.86 4.55
N ASP A 159 15.53 17.20 5.78
CA ASP A 159 16.22 16.77 6.99
C ASP A 159 15.25 15.92 7.82
N TYR A 160 15.74 14.84 8.42
CA TYR A 160 14.94 13.85 9.12
C TYR A 160 15.44 13.60 10.55
N ASP A 161 14.52 13.29 11.46
CA ASP A 161 14.83 12.77 12.78
C ASP A 161 14.70 11.25 12.78
N ILE A 162 15.73 10.56 13.25
CA ILE A 162 15.75 9.09 13.40
C ILE A 162 15.68 8.74 14.89
N ASP A 163 14.71 7.92 15.27
CA ASP A 163 14.70 7.24 16.56
C ASP A 163 15.10 5.76 16.37
N PRO A 164 16.35 5.38 16.75
CA PRO A 164 16.81 4.01 16.59
C PRO A 164 16.20 3.02 17.61
N GLN A 165 15.58 3.51 18.69
CA GLN A 165 14.88 2.67 19.67
C GLN A 165 13.47 2.30 19.17
N GLN A 166 12.77 3.26 18.57
CA GLN A 166 11.43 3.05 18.01
C GLN A 166 11.47 2.60 16.53
N ASN A 167 12.64 2.62 15.90
CA ASN A 167 12.83 2.38 14.46
C ASN A 167 11.94 3.31 13.62
N THR A 168 12.02 4.62 13.82
CA THR A 168 11.29 5.62 13.03
C THR A 168 12.25 6.57 12.31
N GLN A 169 11.80 7.09 11.18
CA GLN A 169 12.42 8.22 10.47
C GLN A 169 11.29 9.18 10.12
N LEU A 170 11.31 10.38 10.69
CA LEU A 170 10.29 11.41 10.50
C LEU A 170 10.92 12.64 9.87
N ILE A 171 10.21 13.29 8.94
CA ILE A 171 10.68 14.57 8.38
C ILE A 171 10.69 15.63 9.49
N SER A 172 11.81 16.30 9.70
CA SER A 172 11.95 17.34 10.74
C SER A 172 12.01 18.73 10.12
N ALA A 173 12.66 18.87 8.96
CA ALA A 173 12.70 20.13 8.24
C ALA A 173 12.77 19.97 6.72
N ILE A 174 12.20 20.95 6.03
CA ILE A 174 12.45 21.19 4.61
C ILE A 174 13.04 22.60 4.49
N ALA A 175 14.26 22.73 4.00
CA ALA A 175 14.86 24.00 3.66
C ALA A 175 14.81 24.22 2.15
N TYR A 176 14.59 25.44 1.70
CA TYR A 176 14.61 25.74 0.27
C TYR A 176 15.29 27.08 0.01
N GLY A 177 15.86 27.18 -1.18
CA GLY A 177 16.78 28.26 -1.49
C GLY A 177 17.15 28.37 -2.97
N GLY A 178 18.03 29.32 -3.24
CA GLY A 178 18.52 29.65 -4.57
C GLY A 178 20.01 29.40 -4.74
N THR A 179 20.53 29.87 -5.87
CA THR A 179 21.95 29.80 -6.23
C THR A 179 22.88 30.33 -5.13
N ASN A 180 24.12 29.83 -5.09
CA ASN A 180 25.12 30.15 -4.05
C ASN A 180 24.67 29.80 -2.62
N ASP A 181 23.88 28.73 -2.49
CA ASP A 181 23.39 28.22 -1.21
C ASP A 181 22.55 29.24 -0.42
N LEU A 182 21.88 30.14 -1.12
CA LEU A 182 21.02 31.16 -0.51
C LEU A 182 19.81 30.49 0.11
N LEU A 183 19.68 30.55 1.44
CA LEU A 183 18.46 30.13 2.14
C LEU A 183 17.33 31.13 1.91
N ALA A 184 16.17 30.67 1.44
CA ALA A 184 14.97 31.48 1.30
C ALA A 184 14.01 31.28 2.48
N GLY A 185 13.92 30.07 3.02
CA GLY A 185 13.09 29.76 4.17
C GLY A 185 13.12 28.28 4.54
N THR A 186 12.41 27.97 5.61
CA THR A 186 12.28 26.60 6.12
C THR A 186 10.83 26.24 6.42
N VAL A 187 10.52 24.96 6.37
CA VAL A 187 9.29 24.34 6.84
C VAL A 187 9.69 23.34 7.91
N ASN A 188 9.32 23.59 9.16
CA ASN A 188 9.70 22.77 10.30
C ASN A 188 8.50 21.98 10.81
N PHE A 189 8.71 20.69 11.05
CA PHE A 189 7.70 19.75 11.49
C PHE A 189 7.95 19.42 12.96
N TYR A 190 6.90 19.48 13.76
CA TYR A 190 6.98 19.18 15.18
C TYR A 190 5.95 18.12 15.52
N TYR A 191 6.37 17.16 16.34
CA TYR A 191 5.57 16.01 16.70
C TYR A 191 5.23 16.03 18.19
N ARG A 192 4.17 15.32 18.55
CA ARG A 192 3.73 15.06 19.92
C ARG A 192 3.54 13.57 20.10
N SER A 193 3.79 13.07 21.30
CA SER A 193 3.43 11.70 21.65
C SER A 193 1.92 11.49 21.57
N LYS A 194 1.51 10.31 21.15
CA LYS A 194 0.11 9.85 21.13
C LYS A 194 -0.12 8.74 22.14
N ALA A 195 -1.33 8.67 22.66
CA ALA A 195 -1.69 7.73 23.73
C ALA A 195 -1.88 6.28 23.23
N ASP A 196 -1.99 6.07 21.92
CA ASP A 196 -2.25 4.80 21.25
C ASP A 196 -1.06 4.35 20.36
N PRO A 197 0.12 4.05 20.93
CA PRO A 197 1.28 3.65 20.15
C PRO A 197 0.97 2.40 19.30
N GLN A 198 1.28 2.47 18.00
CA GLN A 198 1.11 1.34 17.09
C GLN A 198 2.43 0.59 17.00
N ARG A 199 2.39 -0.73 17.17
CA ARG A 199 3.57 -1.60 17.16
C ARG A 199 3.50 -2.56 15.98
N GLN A 200 4.58 -2.65 15.23
CA GLN A 200 4.73 -3.54 14.09
C GLN A 200 6.11 -4.19 14.14
N PHE A 201 6.26 -5.35 13.50
CA PHE A 201 7.56 -5.98 13.35
C PHE A 201 7.91 -6.01 11.87
N ASN A 202 9.16 -5.66 11.56
CA ASN A 202 9.72 -5.81 10.23
C ASN A 202 11.13 -6.40 10.33
N HIS A 203 11.42 -7.49 9.62
CA HIS A 203 12.69 -8.22 9.72
C HIS A 203 13.16 -8.48 11.16
N GLY A 204 12.23 -8.79 12.07
CA GLY A 204 12.49 -9.03 13.50
C GLY A 204 12.70 -7.76 14.35
N ALA A 205 12.83 -6.58 13.74
CA ALA A 205 12.91 -5.31 14.45
C ALA A 205 11.52 -4.79 14.82
N LEU A 206 11.35 -4.33 16.06
CA LEU A 206 10.13 -3.68 16.53
C LEU A 206 10.10 -2.23 16.02
N ILE A 207 9.07 -1.88 15.25
CA ILE A 207 8.74 -0.52 14.87
C ILE A 207 7.61 -0.03 15.77
N VAL A 208 7.79 1.13 16.37
CA VAL A 208 6.77 1.77 17.19
C VAL A 208 6.47 3.15 16.62
N ARG A 209 5.21 3.39 16.31
CA ARG A 209 4.71 4.70 15.93
C ARG A 209 3.89 5.23 17.09
N ASP A 210 4.50 6.08 17.88
CA ASP A 210 3.94 6.70 19.08
C ASP A 210 3.89 8.23 18.98
N GLU A 211 4.13 8.79 17.80
CA GLU A 211 4.07 10.22 17.55
C GLU A 211 3.01 10.59 16.50
N ALA A 212 2.47 11.79 16.63
CA ALA A 212 1.59 12.44 15.67
C ALA A 212 2.08 13.86 15.39
N LEU A 213 1.86 14.36 14.17
CA LEU A 213 2.26 15.72 13.79
C LEU A 213 1.47 16.75 14.61
N ASP A 214 2.15 17.55 15.41
CA ASP A 214 1.53 18.57 16.27
C ASP A 214 1.31 19.89 15.52
N ARG A 215 2.37 20.35 14.84
CA ARG A 215 2.34 21.60 14.08
C ARG A 215 3.40 21.61 12.99
N ILE A 216 3.13 22.42 11.97
CA ILE A 216 4.12 22.83 10.96
C ILE A 216 4.35 24.33 11.13
N ILE A 217 5.60 24.77 11.10
CA ILE A 217 5.96 26.20 11.12
C ILE A 217 6.78 26.53 9.89
N ILE A 218 6.32 27.50 9.11
CA ILE A 218 7.04 28.06 7.97
C ILE A 218 7.79 29.29 8.45
N ARG A 219 9.09 29.36 8.18
CA ARG A 219 9.97 30.46 8.58
C ARG A 219 10.65 31.10 7.37
N SER A 220 10.90 32.39 7.47
CA SER A 220 11.74 33.14 6.53
C SER A 220 13.21 32.71 6.62
N ALA A 221 14.04 33.19 5.70
CA ALA A 221 15.50 33.05 5.75
C ALA A 221 16.12 33.50 7.08
N ASN A 222 15.51 34.48 7.77
CA ASN A 222 15.98 35.00 9.06
C ASN A 222 15.40 34.24 10.25
N SER A 223 14.79 33.06 10.04
CA SER A 223 14.13 32.22 11.05
C SER A 223 12.85 32.80 11.67
N GLU A 224 12.39 33.97 11.23
CA GLU A 224 11.10 34.52 11.68
C GLU A 224 9.92 33.68 11.18
N PRO A 225 8.96 33.31 12.04
CA PRO A 225 7.78 32.57 11.64
C PRO A 225 6.90 33.42 10.72
N ILE A 226 6.42 32.83 9.64
CA ILE A 226 5.53 33.48 8.67
C ILE A 226 4.11 32.91 8.81
N ARG A 227 4.03 31.58 8.93
CA ARG A 227 2.78 30.84 8.94
C ARG A 227 2.94 29.58 9.78
N SER A 228 1.87 29.11 10.38
CA SER A 228 1.83 27.82 11.06
C SER A 228 0.54 27.06 10.78
N TYR A 229 0.63 25.75 10.83
CA TYR A 229 -0.50 24.82 10.78
C TYR A 229 -0.51 24.04 12.07
N ARG A 230 -1.66 24.00 12.75
CA ARG A 230 -1.83 23.33 14.05
C ARG A 230 -2.84 22.18 13.89
N PHE A 231 -2.48 21.01 14.38
CA PHE A 231 -3.26 19.80 14.25
C PHE A 231 -3.84 19.42 15.62
N THR A 232 -5.16 19.26 15.69
CA THR A 232 -5.84 18.77 16.90
C THR A 232 -6.34 17.36 16.64
N TYR A 233 -6.26 16.53 17.68
CA TYR A 233 -6.66 15.13 17.62
C TYR A 233 -7.64 14.79 18.72
N GLU A 234 -8.48 13.80 18.44
CA GLU A 234 -9.38 13.15 19.38
C GLU A 234 -9.14 11.63 19.40
N ALA A 235 -9.60 10.96 20.46
CA ALA A 235 -9.56 9.50 20.51
C ALA A 235 -10.82 8.93 19.84
N SER A 236 -10.64 7.95 18.98
CA SER A 236 -11.73 7.21 18.35
C SER A 236 -12.62 6.59 19.42
N PRO A 237 -13.94 6.85 19.41
CA PRO A 237 -14.86 6.17 20.33
C PRO A 237 -14.87 4.64 20.14
N ALA A 238 -14.53 4.15 18.94
CA ALA A 238 -14.62 2.73 18.61
C ALA A 238 -13.45 1.91 19.19
N ASN A 239 -12.24 2.47 19.24
CA ASN A 239 -11.04 1.71 19.59
C ASN A 239 -9.91 2.54 20.22
N GLY A 240 -10.16 3.81 20.56
CA GLY A 240 -9.18 4.70 21.18
C GLY A 240 -8.07 5.21 20.25
N ARG A 241 -8.13 4.93 18.95
CA ARG A 241 -7.12 5.42 17.99
C ARG A 241 -7.09 6.95 17.89
N THR A 242 -5.92 7.54 17.74
CA THR A 242 -5.75 8.98 17.51
C THR A 242 -6.28 9.37 16.13
N LEU A 243 -7.31 10.23 16.10
CA LEU A 243 -7.97 10.73 14.89
C LEU A 243 -7.75 12.24 14.76
N LEU A 244 -7.40 12.72 13.57
CA LEU A 244 -7.29 14.17 13.31
C LEU A 244 -8.68 14.80 13.34
N SER A 245 -8.95 15.69 14.28
CA SER A 245 -10.25 16.35 14.45
C SER A 245 -10.26 17.78 13.90
N SER A 246 -9.11 18.46 13.87
CA SER A 246 -9.02 19.75 13.23
C SER A 246 -7.63 20.12 12.71
N LEU A 247 -7.62 20.97 11.69
CA LEU A 247 -6.46 21.66 11.17
C LEU A 247 -6.74 23.17 11.23
N GLN A 248 -5.85 23.93 11.87
CA GLN A 248 -5.96 25.38 11.90
C GLN A 248 -4.73 26.04 11.29
N GLU A 249 -4.95 26.92 10.32
CA GLU A 249 -3.93 27.75 9.71
C GLU A 249 -3.84 29.10 10.42
N CYS A 250 -2.62 29.53 10.75
CA CYS A 250 -2.34 30.80 11.40
C CYS A 250 -1.23 31.55 10.67
N GLY A 251 -1.36 32.88 10.61
CA GLY A 251 -0.24 33.77 10.33
C GLY A 251 0.66 33.92 11.55
N GLN A 252 1.25 35.09 11.75
CA GLN A 252 2.10 35.37 12.92
C GLN A 252 1.28 35.53 14.21
N THR A 253 0.18 36.29 14.15
CA THR A 253 -0.62 36.68 15.32
C THR A 253 -2.08 36.25 15.23
N GLU A 254 -2.59 36.01 14.03
CA GLU A 254 -3.99 35.72 13.75
C GLU A 254 -4.15 34.34 13.12
N CYS A 255 -5.30 33.71 13.37
CA CYS A 255 -5.63 32.40 12.82
C CYS A 255 -6.93 32.45 12.01
N LEU A 256 -6.97 31.68 10.94
CA LEU A 256 -8.21 31.38 10.24
C LEU A 256 -9.11 30.48 11.10
N ALA A 257 -10.38 30.39 10.73
CA ALA A 257 -11.28 29.38 11.28
C ALA A 257 -10.71 27.97 11.00
N PRO A 258 -10.74 27.05 11.98
CA PRO A 258 -10.23 25.71 11.79
C PRO A 258 -11.07 24.92 10.79
N THR A 259 -10.41 24.10 9.98
CA THR A 259 -11.08 23.03 9.23
C THR A 259 -11.36 21.89 10.19
N ILE A 260 -12.63 21.55 10.36
CA ILE A 260 -13.07 20.47 11.25
C ILE A 260 -13.26 19.19 10.44
N LEU A 261 -12.69 18.10 10.92
CA LEU A 261 -12.85 16.76 10.36
C LEU A 261 -13.69 15.94 11.33
N SER A 262 -14.64 15.17 10.78
CA SER A 262 -15.43 14.21 11.54
C SER A 262 -15.20 12.81 11.02
N TRP A 263 -15.24 11.85 11.92
CA TRP A 263 -15.02 10.44 11.64
C TRP A 263 -16.28 9.63 11.98
N TYR A 264 -16.48 8.54 11.26
CA TYR A 264 -17.52 7.59 11.60
C TYR A 264 -17.15 6.87 12.91
N GLY A 265 -17.85 7.21 13.99
CA GLY A 265 -17.54 6.80 15.35
C GLY A 265 -18.33 5.57 15.80
N GLY A 266 -17.94 4.39 15.34
CA GLY A 266 -18.33 3.12 15.97
C GLY A 266 -19.58 2.45 15.41
N TYR A 267 -19.56 1.12 15.50
CA TYR A 267 -20.63 0.23 15.06
C TYR A 267 -21.92 0.54 15.83
N SER A 268 -23.01 0.76 15.09
CA SER A 268 -24.36 0.58 15.62
C SER A 268 -24.43 -0.77 16.35
N ALA A 269 -25.07 -0.77 17.52
CA ALA A 269 -25.30 -1.93 18.37
C ALA A 269 -25.54 -3.21 17.55
N TYR A 270 -25.01 -4.35 18.04
CA TYR A 270 -25.23 -5.67 17.46
C TYR A 270 -26.65 -5.78 16.90
N GLN A 271 -26.75 -5.83 15.57
CA GLN A 271 -28.03 -6.05 14.92
C GLN A 271 -28.49 -7.46 15.33
N PRO A 272 -29.79 -7.67 15.60
CA PRO A 272 -30.31 -9.00 15.85
C PRO A 272 -29.95 -9.93 14.68
N TRP A 273 -29.70 -11.20 15.00
CA TRP A 273 -29.39 -12.21 14.00
C TRP A 273 -30.64 -12.43 13.13
N GLU A 274 -30.60 -11.96 11.89
CA GLU A 274 -31.66 -12.19 10.92
C GLU A 274 -31.28 -13.42 10.08
N ALA A 275 -32.18 -14.41 10.01
CA ALA A 275 -32.00 -15.54 9.12
C ALA A 275 -32.14 -15.07 7.66
N SER A 276 -31.06 -15.11 6.89
CA SER A 276 -31.06 -14.63 5.49
C SER A 276 -31.77 -15.60 4.55
N SER A 277 -31.53 -16.91 4.68
CA SER A 277 -32.21 -17.91 3.84
C SER A 277 -32.16 -19.31 4.46
N THR A 278 -33.09 -20.17 4.06
CA THR A 278 -33.09 -21.59 4.41
C THR A 278 -32.29 -22.38 3.38
N PHE A 279 -31.31 -23.18 3.82
CA PHE A 279 -30.65 -24.14 2.93
C PHE A 279 -31.69 -25.11 2.36
N PRO A 280 -31.70 -25.37 1.04
CA PRO A 280 -32.77 -26.13 0.40
C PRO A 280 -32.86 -27.61 0.80
N ASN A 281 -31.81 -28.16 1.43
CA ASN A 281 -31.73 -29.56 1.81
C ASN A 281 -31.24 -29.74 3.27
N ASP A 282 -30.87 -30.95 3.65
CA ASP A 282 -30.23 -31.24 4.94
C ASP A 282 -28.80 -30.66 4.98
N LEU A 283 -28.64 -29.53 5.68
CA LEU A 283 -27.34 -28.87 5.86
C LEU A 283 -26.29 -29.79 6.50
N GLY A 284 -26.70 -30.83 7.23
CA GLY A 284 -25.81 -31.85 7.81
C GLY A 284 -25.03 -32.67 6.78
N ARG A 285 -25.38 -32.56 5.49
CA ARG A 285 -24.67 -33.21 4.36
C ARG A 285 -23.67 -32.29 3.66
N CYS A 286 -23.52 -31.04 4.12
CA CYS A 286 -22.40 -30.22 3.74
C CYS A 286 -21.13 -30.81 4.37
N LYS A 287 -20.16 -31.23 3.55
CA LYS A 287 -18.85 -31.67 4.06
C LYS A 287 -18.15 -30.55 4.81
N SER A 288 -18.30 -29.32 4.32
CA SER A 288 -17.86 -28.10 4.97
C SER A 288 -18.79 -26.95 4.56
N ILE A 289 -18.99 -26.00 5.48
CA ILE A 289 -19.49 -24.67 5.18
C ILE A 289 -18.28 -23.74 5.23
N THR A 290 -17.90 -23.19 4.09
CA THR A 290 -16.74 -22.30 3.96
C THR A 290 -17.18 -20.92 3.51
N GLN A 291 -16.44 -19.91 3.93
CA GLN A 291 -16.66 -18.51 3.59
C GLN A 291 -15.52 -18.04 2.69
N ALA A 292 -15.85 -17.61 1.48
CA ALA A 292 -14.87 -17.13 0.50
C ALA A 292 -15.57 -16.36 -0.62
N ASP A 293 -14.82 -15.56 -1.38
CA ASP A 293 -15.33 -14.83 -2.53
C ASP A 293 -15.36 -15.76 -3.76
N ALA A 294 -16.49 -16.43 -3.98
CA ALA A 294 -16.60 -17.45 -5.02
C ALA A 294 -16.75 -16.83 -6.41
N ASN A 295 -17.35 -15.64 -6.50
CA ASN A 295 -17.62 -14.94 -7.75
C ASN A 295 -16.56 -13.88 -8.12
N GLY A 296 -15.64 -13.55 -7.21
CA GLY A 296 -14.58 -12.55 -7.40
C GLY A 296 -15.07 -11.11 -7.28
N ASP A 297 -16.21 -10.85 -6.60
CA ASP A 297 -16.80 -9.51 -6.49
C ASP A 297 -16.32 -8.70 -5.27
N GLY A 298 -15.41 -9.27 -4.48
CA GLY A 298 -14.85 -8.69 -3.27
C GLY A 298 -15.71 -8.92 -2.02
N ARG A 299 -16.80 -9.69 -2.10
CA ARG A 299 -17.65 -10.03 -0.97
C ARG A 299 -17.45 -11.49 -0.56
N THR A 300 -17.62 -11.74 0.73
CA THR A 300 -17.55 -13.10 1.25
C THR A 300 -18.87 -13.82 1.00
N ASP A 301 -18.84 -14.85 0.16
CA ASP A 301 -19.96 -15.77 -0.08
C ASP A 301 -19.94 -16.94 0.90
N VAL A 302 -21.05 -17.69 0.96
CA VAL A 302 -21.10 -18.96 1.69
C VAL A 302 -21.13 -20.12 0.71
N ILE A 303 -20.23 -21.08 0.90
CA ILE A 303 -20.07 -22.25 0.05
C ILE A 303 -20.33 -23.51 0.87
N CYS A 304 -21.14 -24.41 0.33
CA CYS A 304 -21.36 -25.76 0.86
C CYS A 304 -21.02 -26.80 -0.22
N ALA A 305 -19.94 -27.54 -0.03
CA ALA A 305 -19.71 -28.78 -0.78
C ALA A 305 -20.64 -29.87 -0.24
N TYR A 306 -21.64 -30.23 -1.04
CA TYR A 306 -22.79 -31.02 -0.62
C TYR A 306 -22.78 -32.42 -1.22
N ASP A 307 -23.00 -33.42 -0.37
CA ASP A 307 -23.23 -34.79 -0.82
C ASP A 307 -24.73 -35.06 -1.09
N THR A 308 -25.07 -35.38 -2.34
CA THR A 308 -26.45 -35.61 -2.78
C THR A 308 -26.99 -37.02 -2.59
N ASP A 309 -26.15 -37.96 -2.12
CA ASP A 309 -26.54 -39.20 -1.48
C ASP A 309 -27.86 -39.85 -2.00
N LYS A 310 -27.80 -40.39 -3.22
CA LYS A 310 -28.77 -41.39 -3.69
C LYS A 310 -28.04 -42.73 -3.70
N LYS A 311 -28.43 -43.66 -2.82
CA LYS A 311 -27.89 -45.04 -2.70
C LYS A 311 -27.35 -45.57 -4.04
N GLY A 312 -26.01 -45.63 -4.17
CA GLY A 312 -25.29 -46.12 -5.35
C GLY A 312 -24.75 -45.04 -6.32
N SER A 313 -25.04 -43.76 -6.10
CA SER A 313 -24.56 -42.61 -6.90
C SER A 313 -24.33 -41.40 -5.99
N THR A 314 -23.26 -41.41 -5.20
CA THR A 314 -22.74 -40.21 -4.52
C THR A 314 -22.37 -39.17 -5.57
N ARG A 315 -22.98 -37.98 -5.52
CA ARG A 315 -22.57 -36.84 -6.35
C ARG A 315 -22.28 -35.67 -5.43
N ALA A 316 -21.08 -35.13 -5.56
CA ALA A 316 -20.70 -33.85 -5.00
C ALA A 316 -21.31 -32.72 -5.83
N ILE A 317 -22.15 -31.89 -5.20
CA ILE A 317 -22.63 -30.62 -5.78
C ILE A 317 -22.16 -29.51 -4.85
N THR A 318 -21.65 -28.43 -5.42
CA THR A 318 -21.29 -27.25 -4.63
C THR A 318 -22.46 -26.29 -4.66
N TYR A 319 -22.98 -25.93 -3.49
CA TYR A 319 -23.98 -24.89 -3.34
C TYR A 319 -23.30 -23.60 -2.89
N VAL A 320 -23.69 -22.49 -3.49
CA VAL A 320 -23.16 -21.17 -3.17
C VAL A 320 -24.32 -20.24 -2.83
N GLN A 321 -24.13 -19.45 -1.78
CA GLN A 321 -24.99 -18.34 -1.42
C GLN A 321 -24.18 -17.05 -1.61
N LEU A 322 -24.49 -16.32 -2.68
CA LEU A 322 -23.79 -15.08 -3.01
C LEU A 322 -24.17 -13.95 -2.04
N ALA A 323 -23.19 -13.14 -1.67
CA ALA A 323 -23.40 -11.91 -0.92
C ALA A 323 -23.61 -10.70 -1.85
N ASP A 324 -24.51 -9.81 -1.48
CA ASP A 324 -24.73 -8.52 -2.13
C ASP A 324 -24.94 -7.40 -1.08
N ASP A 325 -25.37 -6.22 -1.52
CA ASP A 325 -25.63 -5.07 -0.63
C ASP A 325 -26.83 -5.27 0.31
N SER A 326 -27.69 -6.25 0.02
CA SER A 326 -28.88 -6.60 0.80
C SER A 326 -28.68 -7.82 1.72
N GLY A 327 -27.50 -8.45 1.68
CA GLY A 327 -27.16 -9.63 2.47
C GLY A 327 -26.84 -10.83 1.58
N TYR A 328 -27.18 -12.03 2.03
CA TYR A 328 -26.98 -13.24 1.23
C TYR A 328 -28.25 -13.62 0.46
N GLY A 329 -28.08 -13.93 -0.83
CA GLY A 329 -29.15 -14.36 -1.72
C GLY A 329 -29.65 -15.79 -1.45
N ALA A 330 -30.40 -16.37 -2.38
CA ALA A 330 -30.81 -17.78 -2.29
C ALA A 330 -29.63 -18.72 -2.59
N TRP A 331 -29.65 -19.92 -2.00
CA TRP A 331 -28.68 -20.98 -2.34
C TRP A 331 -28.83 -21.42 -3.80
N GLN A 332 -27.71 -21.43 -4.53
CA GLN A 332 -27.62 -21.83 -5.92
C GLN A 332 -26.71 -23.05 -6.05
N ALA A 333 -27.10 -24.04 -6.87
CA ALA A 333 -26.22 -25.16 -7.20
C ALA A 333 -25.23 -24.73 -8.29
N TRP A 334 -23.95 -24.66 -7.94
CA TRP A 334 -22.83 -24.39 -8.84
C TRP A 334 -22.10 -25.69 -9.16
N TYR A 335 -22.43 -26.29 -10.30
CA TYR A 335 -21.81 -27.55 -10.72
C TYR A 335 -21.92 -27.76 -12.24
N GLU A 336 -20.77 -27.94 -12.89
CA GLU A 336 -20.69 -28.24 -14.33
C GLU A 336 -20.23 -29.68 -14.65
N GLY A 337 -20.04 -30.52 -13.63
CA GLY A 337 -19.57 -31.89 -13.84
C GLY A 337 -20.63 -32.87 -14.36
N PRO A 338 -20.22 -34.10 -14.70
CA PRO A 338 -21.13 -35.12 -15.21
C PRO A 338 -22.22 -35.48 -14.20
N LYS A 339 -23.45 -35.71 -14.67
CA LYS A 339 -24.60 -36.13 -13.85
C LYS A 339 -24.51 -37.59 -13.35
N THR A 340 -23.34 -38.21 -13.38
CA THR A 340 -23.07 -39.60 -12.92
C THR A 340 -22.16 -39.57 -11.68
N ARG A 341 -21.84 -40.71 -11.07
CA ARG A 341 -20.91 -40.76 -9.91
C ARG A 341 -19.61 -40.04 -10.26
N SER A 342 -19.32 -38.94 -9.56
CA SER A 342 -18.28 -37.98 -9.95
C SER A 342 -17.18 -37.85 -8.89
N PHE A 343 -17.56 -37.69 -7.62
CA PHE A 343 -16.64 -37.51 -6.51
C PHE A 343 -17.32 -37.84 -5.18
N ASP A 344 -16.58 -38.48 -4.27
CA ASP A 344 -17.06 -38.89 -2.95
C ASP A 344 -16.49 -37.93 -1.89
N LEU A 345 -17.33 -36.97 -1.45
CA LEU A 345 -16.93 -35.95 -0.49
C LEU A 345 -16.71 -36.50 0.92
N GLU A 346 -17.31 -37.64 1.27
CA GLU A 346 -17.09 -38.25 2.58
C GLU A 346 -15.63 -38.68 2.75
N SER A 347 -15.00 -39.09 1.65
CA SER A 347 -13.59 -39.50 1.62
C SER A 347 -12.61 -38.33 1.82
N CYS A 348 -13.04 -37.08 1.75
CA CYS A 348 -12.13 -35.94 1.98
C CYS A 348 -11.58 -35.91 3.42
N ASP A 349 -10.27 -36.06 3.56
CA ASP A 349 -9.54 -35.93 4.83
C ASP A 349 -9.35 -34.44 5.20
N LEU A 350 -9.06 -33.62 4.18
CA LEU A 350 -8.95 -32.17 4.28
C LEU A 350 -9.87 -31.52 3.25
N PHE A 351 -10.52 -30.43 3.63
CA PHE A 351 -11.27 -29.57 2.73
C PHE A 351 -10.88 -28.11 2.98
N SER A 352 -10.52 -27.37 1.93
CA SER A 352 -10.15 -25.95 2.03
C SER A 352 -10.62 -25.18 0.80
N ALA A 353 -10.70 -23.86 0.94
CA ALA A 353 -11.02 -22.94 -0.13
C ALA A 353 -9.92 -21.87 -0.23
N ALA A 354 -9.36 -21.70 -1.43
CA ALA A 354 -8.36 -20.68 -1.75
C ALA A 354 -8.24 -20.58 -3.27
N ASP A 355 -7.63 -19.53 -3.77
CA ASP A 355 -7.24 -19.44 -5.19
C ASP A 355 -6.02 -20.35 -5.44
N PHE A 356 -6.24 -21.55 -5.97
CA PHE A 356 -5.18 -22.55 -6.14
C PHE A 356 -4.52 -22.48 -7.53
N ASN A 357 -5.19 -21.90 -8.53
CA ASN A 357 -4.63 -21.69 -9.87
C ASN A 357 -4.10 -20.27 -10.10
N GLY A 358 -4.30 -19.33 -9.17
CA GLY A 358 -3.88 -17.94 -9.27
C GLY A 358 -4.76 -17.09 -10.19
N ASP A 359 -6.01 -17.48 -10.46
CA ASP A 359 -6.90 -16.76 -11.37
C ASP A 359 -7.74 -15.66 -10.70
N GLY A 360 -7.61 -15.50 -9.39
CA GLY A 360 -8.31 -14.51 -8.58
C GLY A 360 -9.69 -14.96 -8.11
N LEU A 361 -10.10 -16.21 -8.37
CA LEU A 361 -11.35 -16.80 -7.88
C LEU A 361 -11.06 -17.87 -6.83
N THR A 362 -12.02 -18.07 -5.92
CA THR A 362 -11.87 -19.10 -4.89
C THR A 362 -12.11 -20.49 -5.47
N ASP A 363 -11.09 -21.33 -5.47
CA ASP A 363 -11.19 -22.77 -5.77
C ASP A 363 -11.43 -23.59 -4.50
N LEU A 364 -11.89 -24.83 -4.67
CA LEU A 364 -12.08 -25.79 -3.58
C LEU A 364 -11.11 -26.95 -3.72
N VAL A 365 -10.44 -27.31 -2.64
CA VAL A 365 -9.53 -28.46 -2.58
C VAL A 365 -10.05 -29.51 -1.60
N CYS A 366 -9.88 -30.77 -2.00
CA CYS A 366 -10.04 -31.92 -1.14
C CYS A 366 -8.80 -32.81 -1.24
N GLU A 367 -8.23 -33.18 -0.10
CA GLU A 367 -7.19 -34.22 -0.03
C GLU A 367 -7.81 -35.52 0.46
N TYR A 368 -7.52 -36.62 -0.23
CA TYR A 368 -7.89 -37.97 0.20
C TYR A 368 -6.79 -38.96 -0.19
N ASN A 369 -6.30 -39.73 0.80
CA ASN A 369 -5.33 -40.82 0.57
C ASN A 369 -4.10 -40.38 -0.25
N GLY A 370 -3.57 -39.18 0.05
CA GLY A 370 -2.39 -38.60 -0.62
C GLY A 370 -2.63 -38.09 -2.05
N THR A 371 -3.89 -38.05 -2.50
CA THR A 371 -4.30 -37.47 -3.79
C THR A 371 -5.05 -36.16 -3.54
N THR A 372 -4.67 -35.12 -4.27
CA THR A 372 -5.29 -33.79 -4.21
C THR A 372 -6.28 -33.63 -5.35
N TYR A 373 -7.52 -33.36 -5.00
CA TYR A 373 -8.61 -33.06 -5.92
C TYR A 373 -8.96 -31.59 -5.81
N VAL A 374 -9.11 -30.92 -6.95
CA VAL A 374 -9.49 -29.52 -7.01
C VAL A 374 -10.73 -29.34 -7.88
N GLN A 375 -11.59 -28.46 -7.42
CA GLN A 375 -12.73 -27.94 -8.14
C GLN A 375 -12.54 -26.44 -8.33
N THR A 376 -12.34 -26.00 -9.58
CA THR A 376 -12.04 -24.59 -9.84
C THR A 376 -13.30 -23.76 -9.99
N SER A 377 -13.28 -22.53 -9.49
CA SER A 377 -14.36 -21.58 -9.73
C SER A 377 -14.28 -20.99 -11.15
N LYS A 378 -15.42 -20.54 -11.66
CA LYS A 378 -15.56 -19.77 -12.91
C LYS A 378 -16.30 -18.45 -12.69
N GLY A 379 -16.46 -18.05 -11.44
CA GLY A 379 -17.18 -16.84 -11.04
C GLY A 379 -18.71 -16.95 -11.10
N SER A 380 -19.24 -18.05 -11.62
CA SER A 380 -20.68 -18.30 -11.77
C SER A 380 -21.06 -19.78 -11.63
N SER A 381 -20.06 -20.65 -11.54
CA SER A 381 -20.18 -22.10 -11.41
C SER A 381 -18.85 -22.68 -10.92
N TYR A 382 -18.87 -23.95 -10.54
CA TYR A 382 -17.67 -24.72 -10.26
C TYR A 382 -17.49 -25.83 -11.29
N SER A 383 -16.23 -26.12 -11.63
CA SER A 383 -15.86 -27.24 -12.50
C SER A 383 -16.28 -28.60 -11.93
N ALA A 384 -16.02 -29.68 -12.66
CA ALA A 384 -15.96 -31.00 -12.04
C ALA A 384 -14.74 -31.09 -11.09
N TRP A 385 -14.84 -31.92 -10.06
CA TRP A 385 -13.67 -32.32 -9.27
C TRP A 385 -12.68 -33.06 -10.16
N THR A 386 -11.43 -32.62 -10.16
CA THR A 386 -10.34 -33.20 -10.97
C THR A 386 -9.14 -33.51 -10.09
N VAL A 387 -8.42 -34.58 -10.42
CA VAL A 387 -7.14 -34.88 -9.76
C VAL A 387 -6.11 -33.88 -10.26
N TRP A 388 -5.49 -33.14 -9.34
CA TRP A 388 -4.39 -32.23 -9.64
C TRP A 388 -3.03 -32.82 -9.28
N ASP A 389 -2.97 -33.61 -8.20
CA ASP A 389 -1.76 -34.33 -7.80
C ASP A 389 -2.11 -35.70 -7.22
N THR A 390 -1.25 -36.69 -7.46
CA THR A 390 -1.38 -38.08 -7.01
C THR A 390 -0.32 -38.48 -5.97
N LYS A 391 0.57 -37.56 -5.57
CA LYS A 391 1.64 -37.83 -4.59
C LYS A 391 1.91 -36.64 -3.65
N SER A 392 1.00 -36.41 -2.71
CA SER A 392 1.31 -35.59 -1.53
C SER A 392 1.93 -36.46 -0.43
N PRO A 393 3.25 -36.44 -0.17
CA PRO A 393 3.71 -36.56 1.20
C PRO A 393 3.17 -35.31 1.93
N LEU A 394 2.48 -35.51 3.06
CA LEU A 394 1.80 -34.56 3.96
C LEU A 394 2.59 -33.27 4.37
N SER A 395 3.31 -32.59 3.48
CA SER A 395 4.26 -31.54 3.85
C SER A 395 4.49 -30.41 2.84
N CYS A 396 3.85 -30.39 1.66
CA CYS A 396 4.22 -29.38 0.65
C CYS A 396 3.18 -28.32 0.27
N PHE A 397 1.90 -28.45 0.62
CA PHE A 397 0.90 -27.44 0.22
C PHE A 397 0.46 -26.47 1.32
N ILE A 398 0.84 -26.71 2.58
CA ILE A 398 0.53 -25.81 3.70
C ILE A 398 1.74 -25.71 4.62
N ARG A 399 2.54 -24.66 4.42
CA ARG A 399 3.38 -24.05 5.44
C ARG A 399 3.28 -22.54 5.35
#